data_AF-A0A420J1W3-F1
#
_entry.id   AF-A0A420J1W3-F1
#
_cell.length_a   1.000
_cell.length_b   1.000
_cell.length_c   1.000
_cell.angle_alpha   90.00
_cell.angle_beta   90.00
_cell.angle_gamma   90.00
#
_symmetry.space_group_name_H-M   'P 1'
#
loop_
_entity.id
_entity.type
_entity.pdbx_description
1 polymer ?
#
loop_
_entity_poly.entity_id
_entity_poly.type
_entity_poly.pdbx_seq_one_letter_code
_entity_poly.pdbx_strand_id
1 'polypeptide(L)'
;MSQSPSCEDPVISGSNLEEKPRLSEHEKKANHIASEQKRRQAIREGFDRLTELVPGLEGQGRSESVVLRKTVDYIRAQLTERKRLVRRVRELGGQIEPEMEEV
;
A
#
# COMPACT_ATOMS: atom_id res chain seq x y z
N MET A 1 15.05 62.13 -17.02
CA MET A 1 13.92 62.12 -16.07
C MET A 1 13.13 60.85 -16.31
N SER A 2 13.28 59.89 -15.41
CA SER A 2 12.63 58.58 -15.41
C SER A 2 11.17 58.72 -14.99
N GLN A 3 10.24 58.51 -15.92
CA GLN A 3 8.81 58.33 -15.59
C GLN A 3 8.50 56.85 -15.69
N SER A 4 8.14 56.27 -14.55
CA SER A 4 7.68 54.89 -14.40
C SER A 4 6.30 54.73 -15.06
N PRO A 5 6.05 53.67 -15.84
CA PRO A 5 4.70 53.35 -16.26
C PRO A 5 4.00 52.54 -15.15
N SER A 6 2.83 53.01 -14.75
CA SER A 6 1.91 52.34 -13.82
C SER A 6 1.55 50.95 -14.32
N CYS A 7 1.71 49.94 -13.48
CA CYS A 7 1.12 48.62 -13.67
C CYS A 7 -0.40 48.75 -13.47
N GLU A 8 -1.12 48.85 -14.57
CA GLU A 8 -2.58 48.70 -14.59
C GLU A 8 -2.86 47.18 -14.57
N ASP A 9 -3.41 46.68 -13.48
CA ASP A 9 -3.81 45.27 -13.36
C ASP A 9 -4.92 44.95 -14.39
N PRO A 10 -4.83 43.83 -15.14
CA PRO A 10 -5.88 43.45 -16.05
C PRO A 10 -7.11 42.99 -15.25
N VAL A 11 -8.23 43.66 -15.51
CA VAL A 11 -9.58 43.32 -15.03
C VAL A 11 -9.88 41.85 -15.39
N ILE A 12 -10.00 41.01 -14.36
CA ILE A 12 -10.47 39.64 -14.45
C ILE A 12 -11.95 39.67 -14.86
N SER A 13 -12.26 39.15 -16.05
CA SER A 13 -13.63 38.88 -16.46
C SER A 13 -13.73 37.54 -17.18
N GLY A 14 -14.50 36.64 -16.56
CA GLY A 14 -15.16 35.53 -17.22
C GLY A 14 -14.41 34.20 -17.24
N SER A 15 -14.73 33.32 -16.31
CA SER A 15 -15.58 32.14 -16.57
C SER A 15 -15.52 31.15 -15.42
N ASN A 16 -16.63 31.07 -14.68
CA ASN A 16 -17.17 29.89 -14.01
C ASN A 16 -16.20 28.72 -13.78
N LEU A 17 -15.17 28.92 -12.95
CA LEU A 17 -14.57 27.82 -12.23
C LEU A 17 -15.59 27.52 -11.14
N GLU A 18 -16.28 26.40 -11.29
CA GLU A 18 -17.07 25.78 -10.23
C GLU A 18 -16.26 25.86 -8.94
N GLU A 19 -16.52 26.90 -8.13
CA GLU A 19 -15.92 27.08 -6.83
C GLU A 19 -16.50 25.97 -5.97
N LYS A 20 -15.86 24.80 -6.00
CA LYS A 20 -15.98 23.82 -4.94
C LYS A 20 -15.79 24.62 -3.65
N PRO A 21 -16.84 24.78 -2.83
CA PRO A 21 -16.73 25.58 -1.62
C PRO A 21 -15.54 25.04 -0.84
N ARG A 22 -14.63 25.92 -0.42
CA ARG A 22 -13.49 25.53 0.42
C ARG A 22 -14.11 24.86 1.64
N LEU A 23 -13.86 23.56 1.80
CA LEU A 23 -14.44 22.73 2.86
C LEU A 23 -14.39 23.50 4.19
N SER A 24 -15.51 23.62 4.88
CA SER A 24 -15.55 24.21 6.21
C SER A 24 -14.62 23.45 7.14
N GLU A 25 -14.15 24.09 8.21
CA GLU A 25 -13.28 23.42 9.20
C GLU A 25 -13.95 22.16 9.78
N HIS A 26 -15.29 22.16 9.89
CA HIS A 26 -16.06 20.99 10.28
C HIS A 26 -16.01 19.86 9.23
N GLU A 27 -16.20 20.19 7.95
CA GLU A 27 -16.13 19.23 6.84
C GLU A 27 -14.72 18.66 6.66
N LYS A 28 -13.67 19.48 6.79
CA LYS A 28 -12.28 19.01 6.77
C LYS A 28 -12.02 18.01 7.89
N LYS A 29 -12.48 18.31 9.11
CA LYS A 29 -12.33 17.42 10.26
C LYS A 29 -13.07 16.09 10.04
N ALA A 30 -14.30 16.15 9.54
CA ALA A 30 -15.08 14.96 9.21
C ALA A 30 -14.41 14.11 8.11
N ASN A 31 -13.92 14.74 7.04
CA ASN A 31 -13.22 14.07 5.95
C ASN A 31 -11.91 13.43 6.41
N HIS A 32 -11.15 14.11 7.26
CA HIS A 32 -9.93 13.56 7.86
C HIS A 32 -10.22 12.30 8.68
N ILE A 33 -11.23 12.33 9.54
CA ILE A 33 -11.65 11.17 10.35
C ILE A 33 -12.08 10.01 9.44
N ALA A 34 -12.90 10.29 8.42
CA ALA A 34 -13.36 9.27 7.47
C ALA A 34 -12.20 8.65 6.67
N SER A 35 -11.26 9.46 6.18
CA SER A 35 -10.08 8.97 5.46
C SER A 35 -9.19 8.09 6.34
N GLU A 36 -8.98 8.48 7.60
CA GLU A 36 -8.17 7.68 8.53
C GLU A 36 -8.88 6.38 8.94
N GLN A 37 -10.21 6.40 9.11
CA GLN A 37 -10.99 5.18 9.33
C GLN A 37 -10.87 4.21 8.15
N LYS A 38 -11.02 4.71 6.92
CA LYS A 38 -10.83 3.91 5.70
C LYS A 38 -9.42 3.36 5.61
N ARG A 39 -8.39 4.16 5.89
CA ARG A 39 -6.99 3.73 5.90
C ARG A 39 -6.77 2.62 6.92
N ARG A 40 -7.26 2.77 8.16
CA ARG A 40 -7.15 1.74 9.20
C ARG A 40 -7.89 0.46 8.84
N GLN A 41 -9.06 0.59 8.21
CA GLN A 41 -9.83 -0.57 7.78
C GLN A 41 -9.08 -1.38 6.71
N ALA A 42 -8.49 -0.72 5.71
CA ALA A 42 -7.66 -1.37 4.70
C ALA A 42 -6.43 -2.07 5.29
N ILE A 43 -5.82 -1.50 6.34
CA ILE A 43 -4.70 -2.13 7.05
C ILE A 43 -5.17 -3.42 7.75
N ARG A 44 -6.31 -3.39 8.47
CA ARG A 44 -6.87 -4.58 9.12
C ARG A 44 -7.18 -5.69 8.14
N GLU A 45 -7.82 -5.36 7.02
CA GLU A 45 -8.09 -6.33 5.95
C GLU A 45 -6.79 -6.94 5.39
N GLY A 46 -5.71 -6.16 5.33
CA GLY A 46 -4.37 -6.67 5.01
C GLY A 46 -3.87 -7.72 6.01
N PHE A 47 -4.05 -7.47 7.31
CA PHE A 47 -3.68 -8.43 8.37
C PHE A 47 -4.56 -9.68 8.36
N ASP A 48 -5.87 -9.53 8.13
CA ASP A 48 -6.79 -10.65 8.03
C ASP A 48 -6.37 -11.58 6.88
N ARG A 49 -6.06 -11.03 5.69
CA ARG A 49 -5.53 -11.81 4.56
C ARG A 49 -4.21 -12.52 4.89
N LEU A 50 -3.31 -11.89 5.65
CA LEU A 50 -2.07 -12.55 6.08
C LEU A 50 -2.38 -13.77 6.97
N THR A 51 -3.40 -13.70 7.82
CA THR A 51 -3.76 -14.83 8.69
C THR A 51 -4.40 -16.00 7.94
N GLU A 52 -4.98 -15.75 6.76
CA GLU A 52 -5.51 -16.80 5.86
C GLU A 52 -4.40 -17.48 5.05
N LEU A 53 -3.34 -16.74 4.69
CA LEU A 53 -2.24 -17.26 3.85
C LEU A 53 -1.15 -17.98 4.64
N VAL A 54 -0.93 -17.60 5.91
CA VAL A 54 0.14 -18.15 6.74
C VAL A 54 -0.43 -19.23 7.65
N PRO A 55 -0.01 -20.50 7.49
CA PRO A 55 -0.53 -21.61 8.30
C PRO A 55 -0.32 -21.39 9.79
N GLY A 56 -1.35 -21.69 10.60
CA GLY A 56 -1.28 -21.61 12.06
C GLY A 56 -1.47 -20.21 12.63
N LEU A 57 -1.92 -19.24 11.82
CA LEU A 57 -2.32 -17.90 12.25
C LEU A 57 -3.84 -17.70 12.28
N GLU A 58 -4.64 -18.74 12.06
CA GLU A 58 -6.09 -18.63 11.99
C GLU A 58 -6.65 -18.03 13.30
N GLY A 59 -7.35 -16.91 13.19
CA GLY A 59 -7.90 -16.20 14.36
C GLY A 59 -6.89 -15.36 15.16
N GLN A 60 -5.62 -15.26 14.73
CA GLN A 60 -4.59 -14.46 15.40
C GLN A 60 -4.45 -13.02 14.84
N GLY A 61 -5.35 -12.56 13.98
CA GLY A 61 -5.30 -11.24 13.31
C GLY A 61 -5.24 -10.03 14.24
N ARG A 62 -5.47 -10.20 15.54
CA ARG A 62 -5.40 -9.11 16.55
C ARG A 62 -4.00 -8.82 17.08
N SER A 63 -3.02 -9.70 16.84
CA SER A 63 -1.64 -9.49 17.29
C SER A 63 -0.73 -9.16 16.10
N GLU A 64 -0.72 -7.88 15.69
CA GLU A 64 0.02 -7.39 14.51
C GLU A 64 1.50 -7.86 14.49
N SER A 65 2.20 -7.75 15.63
CA SER A 65 3.61 -8.15 15.74
C SER A 65 3.83 -9.66 15.61
N VAL A 66 2.87 -10.48 16.06
CA VAL A 66 2.92 -11.94 15.93
C VAL A 66 2.68 -12.32 14.48
N VAL A 67 1.67 -11.73 13.84
CA VAL A 67 1.36 -11.97 12.43
C VAL A 67 2.57 -11.65 11.57
N LEU A 68 3.14 -10.44 11.66
CA LEU A 68 4.30 -10.06 10.85
C LEU A 68 5.50 -10.99 11.05
N ARG A 69 5.83 -11.35 12.30
CA ARG A 69 6.96 -12.24 12.58
C ARG A 69 6.74 -13.62 11.96
N LYS A 70 5.57 -14.21 12.17
CA LYS A 70 5.22 -15.54 11.64
C LYS A 70 5.16 -15.53 10.12
N THR A 71 4.67 -14.45 9.50
CA THR A 71 4.71 -14.27 8.05
C THR A 71 6.14 -14.27 7.51
N VAL A 72 7.07 -13.55 8.14
CA VAL A 72 8.48 -13.55 7.72
C VAL A 72 9.11 -14.93 7.85
N ASP A 73 8.85 -15.63 8.96
CA ASP A 73 9.34 -16.99 9.19
C ASP A 73 8.80 -17.95 8.12
N TYR A 74 7.52 -17.82 7.76
CA TYR A 74 6.89 -18.63 6.73
C TYR A 74 7.49 -18.35 5.34
N ILE A 75 7.71 -17.09 4.97
CA ILE A 75 8.36 -16.73 3.70
C ILE A 75 9.75 -17.36 3.61
N ARG A 76 10.56 -17.27 4.67
CA ARG A 76 11.88 -17.90 4.71
C ARG A 76 11.81 -19.41 4.53
N ALA A 77 10.87 -20.07 5.20
CA ALA A 77 10.65 -21.50 5.06
C ALA A 77 10.24 -21.89 3.62
N GLN A 78 9.35 -21.12 2.99
CA GLN A 78 8.93 -21.34 1.60
C GLN A 78 10.09 -21.17 0.61
N LEU A 79 10.98 -20.19 0.83
CA LEU A 79 12.17 -20.02 -0.01
C LEU A 79 13.15 -21.20 0.13
N THR A 80 13.37 -21.69 1.35
CA THR A 80 14.18 -22.88 1.58
C THR A 80 13.57 -24.11 0.91
N GLU A 81 12.25 -24.28 1.02
CA GLU A 81 11.55 -25.41 0.44
C GLU A 81 11.57 -25.35 -1.09
N ARG A 82 11.38 -24.17 -1.69
CA ARG A 82 11.55 -23.95 -3.13
C ARG A 82 12.92 -24.39 -3.60
N LYS A 83 14.01 -23.97 -2.92
CA LYS A 83 15.39 -24.38 -3.25
C LYS A 83 15.57 -25.90 -3.17
N ARG A 84 14.96 -26.54 -2.17
CA ARG A 84 14.99 -28.00 -2.02
C ARG A 84 14.28 -28.69 -3.19
N LEU A 85 13.09 -28.24 -3.56
CA LEU A 85 12.31 -28.80 -4.67
C LEU A 85 13.01 -28.60 -6.02
N VAL A 86 13.57 -27.41 -6.25
CA VAL A 86 14.36 -27.10 -7.45
C VAL A 86 15.55 -28.07 -7.57
N ARG A 87 16.31 -28.26 -6.48
CA ARG A 87 17.40 -29.24 -6.48
C ARG A 87 16.88 -30.65 -6.79
N ARG A 88 15.77 -31.05 -6.19
CA ARG A 88 15.20 -32.38 -6.36
C ARG A 88 14.74 -32.65 -7.79
N VAL A 89 14.13 -31.67 -8.45
CA VAL A 89 13.71 -31.77 -9.85
C VAL A 89 14.93 -31.96 -10.76
N ARG A 90 16.02 -31.23 -10.53
CA ARG A 90 17.27 -31.42 -11.28
C ARG A 90 17.88 -32.81 -11.09
N GLU A 91 17.92 -33.32 -9.86
CA GLU A 91 18.40 -34.67 -9.58
C GLU A 91 17.62 -35.76 -10.35
N LEU A 92 16.33 -35.51 -10.58
CA LEU A 92 15.46 -36.41 -11.35
C LEU A 92 15.54 -36.16 -12.86
N GLY A 93 16.42 -35.26 -13.32
CA GLY A 93 16.61 -34.92 -14.73
C GLY A 93 15.58 -33.93 -15.31
N GLY A 94 14.77 -33.30 -14.46
CA GLY A 94 13.81 -32.28 -14.86
C GLY A 94 14.50 -30.94 -15.16
N GLN A 95 13.96 -30.22 -16.15
CA GLN A 95 14.38 -28.86 -16.48
C GLN A 95 13.57 -27.86 -15.65
N ILE A 96 14.21 -26.76 -15.25
CA ILE A 96 13.60 -25.71 -14.44
C ILE A 96 13.77 -24.40 -15.19
N GLU A 97 12.72 -23.60 -15.20
CA GLU A 97 12.79 -22.26 -15.79
C GLU A 97 13.80 -21.39 -15.04
N PRO A 98 14.60 -20.58 -15.73
CA PRO A 98 15.69 -19.80 -15.13
C PRO A 98 15.21 -18.85 -14.02
N GLU A 99 13.99 -18.32 -14.13
CA GLU A 99 13.36 -17.46 -13.12
C GLU A 99 13.14 -18.17 -11.76
N MET A 100 13.09 -19.51 -11.77
CA MET A 100 12.95 -20.31 -10.55
C MET A 100 14.27 -20.55 -9.81
N GLU A 101 15.39 -20.10 -10.37
CA GLU A 101 16.74 -20.27 -9.83
C GLU A 101 17.24 -19.05 -9.05
N GLU A 102 16.73 -17.85 -9.36
CA GLU A 102 17.31 -16.57 -8.92
C GLU A 102 16.87 -16.07 -7.54
N VAL A 103 16.13 -16.87 -6.75
CA VAL A 103 15.59 -16.47 -5.43
C VAL A 103 16.16 -17.31 -4.30
#